data_AF-A0A432WT41-F1
#
_entry.id   AF-A0A432WT41-F1
#
_cell.length_a   1.000
_cell.length_b   1.000
_cell.length_c   1.000
_cell.angle_alpha   90.00
_cell.angle_beta   90.00
_cell.angle_gamma   90.00
#
_symmetry.space_group_name_H-M   'P 1'
#
loop_
_entity.id
_entity.type
_entity.pdbx_description
1 polymer ?
#
loop_
_entity_poly.entity_id
_entity_poly.type
_entity_poly.pdbx_seq_one_letter_code
_entity_poly.pdbx_strand_id
1 'polypeptide(L)'
;MKQRNIKGATLFNPRIYHPSYLNKMSLQCDSEWERRFLIDCEFDKSIKRFMTQPNSFIYTYDGKKRRFTSDVRIEYKNGSFRDIEIKDARYSASDELDKKVAHISELLKKHQKSSLTIITSDDIQRDPGHVTRQLLYRYMFIELPEALWKAGVKALQRSSMTISELEDRFIKLGGTRHSAWAFLAKQYSDINFSDEPQISPLTTIKWSK
;
A
#
# COMPACT_ATOMS: atom_id res chain seq x y z
N MET A 1 -19.58 -37.23 14.13
CA MET A 1 -19.00 -36.18 15.01
C MET A 1 -19.96 -34.99 15.02
N LYS A 2 -20.45 -34.55 16.19
CA LYS A 2 -21.28 -33.34 16.31
C LYS A 2 -20.39 -32.11 16.14
N GLN A 3 -20.69 -31.28 15.15
CA GLN A 3 -20.02 -30.00 14.93
C GLN A 3 -20.26 -29.10 16.16
N ARG A 4 -19.18 -28.67 16.82
CA ARG A 4 -19.28 -27.73 17.93
C ARG A 4 -19.60 -26.35 17.34
N ASN A 5 -20.79 -25.83 17.62
CA ASN A 5 -21.14 -24.44 17.33
C ASN A 5 -20.35 -23.50 18.24
N ILE A 6 -19.12 -23.17 17.84
CA ILE A 6 -18.33 -22.11 18.48
C ILE A 6 -18.82 -20.79 17.87
N LYS A 7 -19.56 -19.99 18.65
CA LYS A 7 -19.93 -18.62 18.25
C LYS A 7 -18.65 -17.85 17.86
N GLY A 8 -18.59 -17.35 16.62
CA GLY A 8 -17.47 -16.56 16.11
C GLY A 8 -16.37 -17.34 15.38
N ALA A 9 -16.48 -18.66 15.23
CA ALA A 9 -15.56 -19.40 14.37
C ALA A 9 -15.93 -19.19 12.89
N THR A 10 -15.25 -18.28 12.21
CA THR A 10 -15.26 -18.21 10.74
C THR A 10 -14.57 -19.47 10.22
N LEU A 11 -15.35 -20.43 9.70
CA LEU A 11 -14.85 -21.69 9.14
C LEU A 11 -13.99 -21.50 7.87
N PHE A 12 -13.90 -20.26 7.37
CA PHE A 12 -13.13 -19.90 6.19
C PHE A 12 -12.57 -18.48 6.36
N ASN A 13 -11.29 -18.36 6.72
CA ASN A 13 -10.54 -17.13 6.51
C ASN A 13 -9.83 -17.27 5.15
N PRO A 14 -10.24 -16.52 4.10
CA PRO A 14 -9.54 -16.55 2.84
C PRO A 14 -8.09 -16.13 3.06
N ARG A 15 -7.15 -16.96 2.59
CA ARG A 15 -5.73 -16.56 2.59
C ARG A 15 -5.53 -15.59 1.44
N ILE A 16 -5.31 -14.32 1.76
CA ILE A 16 -5.02 -13.28 0.79
C ILE A 16 -3.49 -13.14 0.73
N TYR A 17 -2.93 -13.10 -0.47
CA TYR A 17 -1.51 -12.88 -0.67
C TYR A 17 -1.28 -11.60 -1.48
N HIS A 18 -0.29 -10.82 -1.07
CA HIS A 18 0.18 -9.60 -1.72
C HIS A 18 1.60 -9.82 -2.28
N PRO A 19 1.76 -10.00 -3.60
CA PRO A 19 3.08 -10.02 -4.23
C PRO A 19 3.74 -8.65 -4.09
N SER A 20 4.80 -8.51 -3.31
CA SER A 20 5.40 -7.19 -3.09
C SER A 20 6.51 -6.88 -4.08
N TYR A 21 6.41 -5.73 -4.75
CA TYR A 21 7.47 -5.25 -5.64
C TYR A 21 8.64 -4.68 -4.84
N LEU A 22 8.38 -3.94 -3.76
CA LEU A 22 9.41 -3.40 -2.86
C LEU A 22 10.15 -4.52 -2.12
N ASN A 23 9.43 -5.50 -1.58
CA ASN A 23 10.04 -6.55 -0.75
C ASN A 23 10.55 -7.76 -1.55
N LYS A 24 10.20 -7.88 -2.84
CA LYS A 24 10.56 -9.01 -3.71
C LYS A 24 10.07 -10.37 -3.19
N MET A 25 8.93 -10.39 -2.52
CA MET A 25 8.30 -11.60 -1.97
C MET A 25 6.80 -11.44 -1.83
N SER A 26 6.08 -12.55 -1.71
CA SER A 26 4.65 -12.52 -1.37
C SER A 26 4.44 -12.44 0.15
N LEU A 27 3.58 -11.52 0.57
CA LEU A 27 3.19 -11.32 1.97
C LEU A 27 1.76 -11.82 2.18
N GLN A 28 1.50 -12.47 3.31
CA GLN A 28 0.15 -12.90 3.68
C GLN A 28 -0.61 -11.73 4.31
N CYS A 29 -1.87 -11.54 3.91
CA CYS A 29 -2.82 -10.61 4.50
C CYS A 29 -4.01 -11.40 5.07
N ASP A 30 -4.55 -10.94 6.19
CA ASP A 30 -5.73 -11.53 6.82
C ASP A 30 -7.04 -10.86 6.36
N SER A 31 -6.93 -9.72 5.66
CA SER A 31 -8.06 -9.00 5.08
C SER A 31 -7.74 -8.32 3.74
N GLU A 32 -8.79 -8.00 2.97
CA GLU A 32 -8.62 -7.21 1.73
C GLU A 32 -8.23 -5.76 2.03
N TRP A 33 -8.61 -5.22 3.20
CA TRP A 33 -8.19 -3.87 3.61
C TRP A 33 -6.68 -3.81 3.86
N GLU A 34 -6.09 -4.85 4.46
CA GLU A 34 -4.64 -4.98 4.55
C GLU A 34 -4.00 -4.98 3.17
N ARG A 35 -4.45 -5.86 2.26
CA ARG A 35 -3.90 -5.93 0.91
C ARG A 35 -3.98 -4.59 0.17
N ARG A 36 -5.11 -3.88 0.29
CA ARG A 36 -5.30 -2.54 -0.29
C ARG A 36 -4.30 -1.52 0.25
N PHE A 37 -4.09 -1.50 1.57
CA PHE A 37 -3.09 -0.65 2.19
C PHE A 37 -1.66 -1.02 1.76
N LEU A 38 -1.34 -2.31 1.62
CA LEU A 38 -0.02 -2.74 1.14
C LEU A 38 0.24 -2.27 -0.30
N ILE A 39 -0.79 -2.21 -1.15
CA ILE A 39 -0.66 -1.64 -2.49
C ILE A 39 -0.30 -0.16 -2.42
N ASP A 40 -0.91 0.61 -1.53
CA ASP A 40 -0.53 2.02 -1.33
C ASP A 40 0.94 2.16 -0.88
N CYS A 41 1.41 1.26 -0.02
CA CYS A 41 2.80 1.23 0.44
C CYS A 41 3.81 0.99 -0.70
N GLU A 42 3.45 0.26 -1.77
CA GLU A 42 4.34 0.03 -2.92
C GLU A 42 4.72 1.32 -3.67
N PHE A 43 3.90 2.38 -3.53
CA PHE A 43 4.07 3.64 -4.26
C PHE A 43 4.64 4.78 -3.38
N ASP A 44 4.75 4.57 -2.07
CA ASP A 44 5.34 5.57 -1.17
C ASP A 44 6.87 5.50 -1.22
N LYS A 45 7.48 6.54 -1.81
CA LYS A 45 8.94 6.66 -1.93
C LYS A 45 9.66 6.78 -0.60
N SER A 46 8.99 7.15 0.48
CA SER A 46 9.58 7.23 1.81
C SER A 46 9.79 5.84 2.43
N ILE A 47 9.03 4.84 1.97
CA ILE A 47 9.09 3.47 2.47
C ILE A 47 10.29 2.74 1.85
N LYS A 48 11.03 2.03 2.70
CA LYS A 48 12.12 1.14 2.28
C LYS A 48 11.61 -0.29 2.08
N ARG A 49 10.82 -0.79 3.03
CA ARG A 49 10.16 -2.11 3.02
C ARG A 49 9.06 -2.16 4.07
N PHE A 50 8.25 -3.20 4.02
CA PHE A 50 7.23 -3.49 5.02
C PHE A 50 7.07 -4.99 5.25
N MET A 51 6.42 -5.37 6.34
CA MET A 51 6.17 -6.77 6.71
C MET A 51 4.79 -6.90 7.32
N THR A 52 4.07 -7.98 7.00
CA THR A 52 2.78 -8.30 7.62
C THR A 52 2.98 -9.19 8.83
N GLN A 53 2.14 -8.99 9.86
CA GLN A 53 2.10 -9.81 11.08
C GLN A 53 3.50 -10.14 11.65
N PRO A 54 4.36 -9.14 11.91
CA PRO A 54 5.79 -9.36 12.04
C PRO A 54 6.17 -10.14 13.30
N ASN A 55 6.19 -9.46 14.45
CA ASN A 55 6.50 -10.05 15.74
C ASN A 55 5.44 -9.68 16.75
N SER A 56 5.03 -10.65 17.55
CA SER A 56 4.12 -10.41 18.66
C SER A 56 4.88 -10.14 19.95
N PHE A 57 4.28 -9.36 20.85
CA PHE A 57 4.73 -9.28 22.23
C PHE A 57 3.57 -9.43 23.21
N ILE A 58 3.90 -9.79 24.44
CA ILE A 58 2.96 -9.90 25.56
C ILE A 58 3.07 -8.65 26.42
N TYR A 59 1.94 -8.08 26.80
CA TYR A 59 1.84 -6.91 27.66
C TYR A 59 0.68 -7.07 28.65
N THR A 60 0.68 -6.25 29.70
CA THR A 60 -0.41 -6.23 30.68
C THR A 60 -1.23 -4.98 30.48
N TYR A 61 -2.54 -5.14 30.34
CA TYR A 61 -3.51 -4.05 30.22
C TYR A 61 -4.76 -4.40 31.02
N ASP A 62 -5.16 -3.50 31.92
CA ASP A 62 -6.23 -3.72 32.92
C ASP A 62 -6.06 -5.03 33.70
N GLY A 63 -4.86 -5.27 34.22
CA GLY A 63 -4.51 -6.46 35.02
C GLY A 63 -4.49 -7.78 34.24
N LYS A 64 -4.75 -7.77 32.92
CA LYS A 64 -4.78 -8.96 32.08
C LYS A 64 -3.57 -9.00 31.16
N LYS A 65 -2.93 -10.18 31.06
CA LYS A 65 -1.91 -10.44 30.03
C LYS A 65 -2.58 -10.58 28.68
N ARG A 66 -2.08 -9.84 27.69
CA ARG A 66 -2.57 -9.82 26.31
C ARG A 66 -1.39 -9.98 25.36
N ARG A 67 -1.65 -10.58 24.19
CA ARG A 67 -0.71 -10.60 23.06
C ARG A 67 -1.12 -9.51 22.07
N PHE A 68 -0.14 -8.82 21.50
CA PHE A 68 -0.33 -7.90 20.39
C PHE A 68 0.61 -8.29 19.25
N THR A 69 0.09 -8.24 18.03
CA THR A 69 0.82 -8.25 16.76
C THR A 69 0.23 -7.12 15.94
N SER A 70 1.05 -6.26 15.37
CA SER A 70 0.57 -5.27 14.39
C SER A 70 0.24 -5.95 13.07
N ASP A 71 -0.74 -5.42 12.33
CA ASP A 71 -1.06 -5.94 11.00
C ASP A 71 0.09 -5.72 10.01
N VAL A 72 0.68 -4.53 10.02
CA VAL A 72 1.82 -4.17 9.16
C VAL A 72 2.87 -3.41 9.96
N ARG A 73 4.15 -3.69 9.70
CA ARG A 73 5.25 -2.82 10.13
C ARG A 73 6.00 -2.27 8.93
N ILE A 74 6.17 -0.96 8.92
CA ILE A 74 6.85 -0.20 7.88
C ILE A 74 8.23 0.21 8.38
N GLU A 75 9.25 0.01 7.54
CA GLU A 75 10.57 0.62 7.69
C GLU A 75 10.70 1.73 6.64
N TYR A 76 10.92 2.96 7.10
CA TYR A 76 11.17 4.11 6.23
C TYR A 76 12.64 4.21 5.85
N LYS A 77 12.94 4.89 4.74
CA LYS A 77 14.31 5.12 4.25
C LYS A 77 15.16 5.94 5.22
N ASN A 78 14.55 6.75 6.08
CA ASN A 78 15.24 7.48 7.15
C ASN A 78 15.57 6.61 8.37
N GLY A 79 15.28 5.31 8.33
CA GLY A 79 15.54 4.35 9.41
C GLY A 79 14.49 4.32 10.52
N SER A 80 13.43 5.15 10.44
CA SER A 80 12.32 5.09 11.40
C SER A 80 11.36 3.93 11.09
N PHE A 81 10.62 3.51 12.10
CA PHE A 81 9.62 2.44 12.00
C PHE A 81 8.24 2.96 12.38
N ARG A 82 7.22 2.33 11.79
CA ARG A 82 5.83 2.52 12.19
C ARG A 82 5.09 1.21 12.14
N ASP A 83 4.34 0.91 13.18
CA ASP A 83 3.42 -0.22 13.23
C ASP A 83 2.01 0.29 12.89
N ILE A 84 1.31 -0.46 12.06
CA ILE A 84 -0.01 -0.14 11.55
C ILE A 84 -0.98 -1.22 12.00
N GLU A 85 -2.10 -0.79 12.55
CA GLU A 85 -3.28 -1.62 12.78
C GLU A 85 -4.35 -1.21 11.76
N ILE A 86 -4.91 -2.17 11.04
CA ILE A 86 -5.92 -1.92 10.01
C ILE A 86 -7.28 -2.35 10.56
N LYS A 87 -8.27 -1.45 10.49
CA LYS A 87 -9.62 -1.68 11.01
C LYS A 87 -10.68 -1.27 10.01
N ASP A 88 -11.80 -1.99 10.02
CA ASP A 88 -13.01 -1.48 9.38
C ASP A 88 -13.49 -0.25 10.16
N ALA A 89 -13.86 0.82 9.46
CA ALA A 89 -14.26 2.09 10.07
C ALA A 89 -15.40 1.89 11.10
N ARG A 90 -16.29 0.92 10.88
CA ARG A 90 -17.41 0.59 11.79
C ARG A 90 -16.97 0.12 13.18
N TYR A 91 -15.72 -0.33 13.33
CA TYR A 91 -15.14 -0.81 14.58
C TYR A 91 -14.02 0.09 15.12
N SER A 92 -13.82 1.26 14.52
CA SER A 92 -12.70 2.15 14.83
C SER A 92 -13.01 3.22 15.88
N ALA A 93 -14.28 3.46 16.19
CA ALA A 93 -14.70 4.51 17.11
C ALA A 93 -15.13 3.95 18.48
N SER A 94 -14.18 3.85 19.43
CA SER A 94 -14.52 3.66 20.84
C SER A 94 -13.38 4.13 21.76
N ASP A 95 -13.75 4.76 22.88
CA ASP A 95 -12.79 5.23 23.90
C ASP A 95 -11.87 4.12 24.43
N GLU A 96 -12.38 2.88 24.50
CA GLU A 96 -11.59 1.73 24.93
C GLU A 96 -10.49 1.39 23.92
N LEU A 97 -10.80 1.47 22.62
CA LEU A 97 -9.83 1.24 21.56
C LEU A 97 -8.73 2.31 21.60
N ASP A 98 -9.11 3.58 21.77
CA ASP A 98 -8.17 4.70 21.81
C ASP A 98 -7.18 4.56 22.98
N LYS A 99 -7.69 4.23 24.18
CA LYS A 99 -6.84 3.99 25.35
C LYS A 99 -5.89 2.81 25.13
N LYS A 100 -6.37 1.72 24.54
CA LYS A 100 -5.57 0.54 24.23
C LYS A 100 -4.48 0.87 23.20
N VAL A 101 -4.80 1.62 22.17
CA VAL A 101 -3.87 2.03 21.11
C VAL A 101 -2.81 2.97 21.65
N ALA A 102 -3.19 3.95 22.49
CA ALA A 102 -2.24 4.82 23.17
C ALA A 102 -1.25 4.02 24.01
N HIS A 103 -1.75 3.08 24.82
CA HIS A 103 -0.91 2.21 25.64
C HIS A 103 0.06 1.35 24.79
N ILE A 104 -0.44 0.70 23.72
CA ILE A 104 0.42 -0.09 22.83
C ILE A 104 1.46 0.80 22.13
N SER A 105 1.06 1.99 21.70
CA SER A 105 1.99 2.93 21.07
C SER A 105 3.09 3.37 22.02
N GLU A 106 2.82 3.55 23.32
CA GLU A 106 3.85 3.86 24.32
C GLU A 106 4.85 2.71 24.47
N LEU A 107 4.36 1.46 24.53
CA LEU A 107 5.22 0.27 24.60
C LEU A 107 6.11 0.15 23.36
N LEU A 108 5.55 0.36 22.17
CA LEU A 108 6.31 0.35 20.91
C LEU A 108 7.36 1.46 20.87
N LYS A 109 7.05 2.66 21.35
CA LYS A 109 8.01 3.77 21.42
C LYS A 109 9.16 3.41 22.34
N LYS A 110 8.85 2.90 23.53
CA LYS A 110 9.82 2.53 24.56
C LYS A 110 10.76 1.40 24.13
N HIS A 111 10.23 0.37 23.45
CA HIS A 111 10.98 -0.86 23.23
C HIS A 111 11.43 -1.09 21.78
N GLN A 112 10.77 -0.46 20.81
CA GLN A 112 10.95 -0.77 19.39
C GLN A 112 11.19 0.46 18.52
N LYS A 113 11.32 1.66 19.13
CA LYS A 113 11.50 2.95 18.43
C LYS A 113 10.45 3.15 17.31
N SER A 114 9.21 2.74 17.59
CA SER A 114 8.08 2.75 16.67
C SER A 114 6.85 3.31 17.36
N SER A 115 5.78 3.57 16.62
CA SER A 115 4.48 3.96 17.15
C SER A 115 3.38 3.18 16.45
N LEU A 116 2.24 2.98 17.13
CA LEU A 116 1.07 2.39 16.52
C LEU A 116 0.23 3.48 15.83
N THR A 117 -0.21 3.24 14.60
CA THR A 117 -1.20 4.05 13.89
C THR A 117 -2.35 3.17 13.45
N ILE A 118 -3.58 3.60 13.68
CA ILE A 118 -4.75 2.95 13.10
C ILE A 118 -4.98 3.53 11.72
N ILE A 119 -5.16 2.67 10.73
CA ILE A 119 -5.67 3.01 9.41
C ILE A 119 -7.01 2.33 9.23
N THR A 120 -8.04 3.10 8.88
CA THR A 120 -9.38 2.59 8.67
C THR A 120 -9.66 2.30 7.20
N SER A 121 -10.71 1.50 6.93
CA SER A 121 -11.24 1.34 5.58
C SER A 121 -11.60 2.68 4.93
N ASP A 122 -12.11 3.64 5.71
CA ASP A 122 -12.45 4.97 5.25
C ASP A 122 -11.21 5.78 4.85
N ASP A 123 -10.12 5.69 5.62
CA ASP A 123 -8.85 6.37 5.30
C ASP A 123 -8.31 5.89 3.94
N ILE A 124 -8.35 4.57 3.71
CA ILE A 124 -7.93 3.96 2.44
C ILE A 124 -8.84 4.41 1.29
N GLN A 125 -10.16 4.43 1.51
CA GLN A 125 -11.12 4.77 0.46
C GLN A 125 -11.15 6.26 0.11
N ARG A 126 -10.84 7.13 1.08
CA ARG A 126 -10.85 8.59 0.88
C ARG A 126 -9.57 9.11 0.25
N ASP A 127 -8.50 8.34 0.20
CA ASP A 127 -7.29 8.71 -0.52
C ASP A 127 -7.58 8.77 -2.05
N PRO A 128 -7.54 9.97 -2.68
CA PRO A 128 -7.85 10.12 -4.09
C PRO A 128 -6.93 9.31 -5.01
N GLY A 129 -5.69 9.05 -4.57
CA GLY A 129 -4.71 8.28 -5.32
C GLY A 129 -4.91 6.76 -5.23
N HIS A 130 -5.72 6.26 -4.29
CA HIS A 130 -5.86 4.83 -4.04
C HIS A 130 -6.33 4.05 -5.28
N VAL A 131 -7.37 4.55 -5.96
CA VAL A 131 -7.91 3.90 -7.18
C VAL A 131 -6.87 3.85 -8.30
N THR A 132 -6.10 4.93 -8.46
CA THR A 132 -5.03 5.00 -9.46
C THR A 132 -3.89 4.05 -9.14
N ARG A 133 -3.44 3.97 -7.88
CA ARG A 133 -2.40 3.02 -7.45
C ARG A 133 -2.84 1.57 -7.63
N GLN A 134 -4.11 1.27 -7.32
CA GLN A 134 -4.70 -0.05 -7.55
C GLN A 134 -4.67 -0.46 -9.03
N LEU A 135 -4.98 0.47 -9.94
CA LEU A 135 -4.87 0.25 -11.37
C LEU A 135 -3.41 0.02 -11.78
N LEU A 136 -2.51 0.93 -11.39
CA LEU A 136 -1.10 0.92 -11.77
C LEU A 136 -0.33 -0.29 -11.21
N TYR A 137 -0.74 -0.79 -10.04
CA TYR A 137 -0.11 -1.94 -9.39
C TYR A 137 -0.06 -3.18 -10.29
N ARG A 138 -1.08 -3.37 -11.14
CA ARG A 138 -1.15 -4.47 -12.12
C ARG A 138 -0.01 -4.43 -13.15
N TYR A 139 0.59 -3.27 -13.37
CA TYR A 139 1.67 -3.05 -14.33
C TYR A 139 3.05 -2.93 -13.66
N MET A 140 3.11 -2.92 -12.32
CA MET A 140 4.34 -2.68 -11.56
C MET A 140 5.41 -3.76 -11.80
N PHE A 141 4.97 -4.99 -12.06
CA PHE A 141 5.82 -6.16 -12.31
C PHE A 141 6.26 -6.32 -13.77
N ILE A 142 5.73 -5.50 -14.68
CA ILE A 142 6.16 -5.52 -16.08
C ILE A 142 7.56 -4.93 -16.17
N GLU A 143 8.46 -5.66 -16.82
CA GLU A 143 9.80 -5.19 -17.13
C GLU A 143 9.74 -4.11 -18.21
N LEU A 144 10.45 -3.01 -17.99
CA LEU A 144 10.52 -1.92 -18.96
C LEU A 144 11.95 -1.81 -19.49
N PRO A 145 12.17 -2.00 -20.81
CA PRO A 145 13.47 -1.74 -21.43
C PRO A 145 13.97 -0.33 -21.14
N GLU A 146 15.27 -0.20 -20.87
CA GLU A 146 15.91 1.08 -20.53
C GLU A 146 15.69 2.15 -21.61
N ALA A 147 15.63 1.76 -22.89
CA ALA A 147 15.34 2.66 -23.99
C ALA A 147 13.95 3.31 -23.88
N LEU A 148 12.92 2.53 -23.53
CA LEU A 148 11.55 3.03 -23.34
C LEU A 148 11.45 3.90 -22.08
N TRP A 149 12.15 3.50 -21.00
CA TRP A 149 12.26 4.32 -19.80
C TRP A 149 12.79 5.73 -20.12
N LYS A 150 13.97 5.81 -20.75
CA LYS A 150 14.61 7.07 -21.12
C LYS A 150 13.73 7.91 -22.05
N ALA A 151 13.05 7.25 -22.99
CA ALA A 151 12.11 7.92 -23.89
C ALA A 151 10.92 8.54 -23.14
N GLY A 152 10.30 7.81 -22.20
CA GLY A 152 9.20 8.29 -21.38
C GLY A 152 9.57 9.50 -20.52
N VAL A 153 10.70 9.40 -19.79
CA VAL A 153 11.22 10.52 -18.97
C VAL A 153 11.46 11.76 -19.84
N LYS A 154 12.19 11.59 -20.95
CA LYS A 154 12.52 12.70 -21.86
C LYS A 154 11.26 13.33 -22.47
N ALA A 155 10.24 12.55 -22.76
CA ALA A 155 8.99 13.05 -23.33
C ALA A 155 8.22 13.90 -22.31
N LEU A 156 8.01 13.40 -21.08
CA LEU A 156 7.24 14.09 -20.05
C LEU A 156 7.96 15.30 -19.43
N GLN A 157 9.30 15.31 -19.44
CA GLN A 157 10.08 16.48 -19.03
C GLN A 157 9.95 17.66 -20.01
N ARG A 158 9.61 17.40 -21.28
CA ARG A 158 9.48 18.43 -22.32
C ARG A 158 8.09 19.06 -22.35
N SER A 159 7.05 18.24 -22.23
CA SER A 159 5.66 18.70 -22.27
C SER A 159 4.75 17.73 -21.52
N SER A 160 3.59 18.23 -21.10
CA SER A 160 2.47 17.36 -20.77
C SER A 160 2.00 16.61 -22.02
N MET A 161 1.38 15.46 -21.81
CA MET A 161 0.70 14.68 -22.85
C MET A 161 -0.37 13.81 -22.19
N THR A 162 -1.27 13.26 -22.98
CA THR A 162 -2.20 12.24 -22.52
C THR A 162 -1.50 10.88 -22.37
N ILE A 163 -2.10 9.99 -21.57
CA ILE A 163 -1.63 8.60 -21.47
C ILE A 163 -1.66 7.92 -22.86
N SER A 164 -2.68 8.19 -23.69
CA SER A 164 -2.78 7.67 -25.06
C SER A 164 -1.60 8.12 -25.95
N GLU A 165 -1.17 9.37 -25.83
CA GLU A 165 0.00 9.86 -26.58
C GLU A 165 1.30 9.18 -26.10
N LEU A 166 1.41 8.86 -24.80
CA LEU A 166 2.53 8.08 -24.27
C LEU A 166 2.51 6.63 -24.80
N GLU A 167 1.34 6.00 -24.84
CA GLU A 167 1.13 4.66 -25.42
C GLU A 167 1.60 4.62 -26.88
N ASP A 168 1.15 5.57 -27.71
CA ASP A 168 1.51 5.65 -29.13
C ASP A 168 3.02 5.84 -29.31
N ARG A 169 3.66 6.64 -28.46
CA ARG A 169 5.12 6.81 -28.48
C ARG A 169 5.85 5.50 -28.15
N PHE A 170 5.38 4.77 -27.14
CA PHE A 170 6.01 3.50 -26.75
C PHE A 170 5.84 2.45 -27.85
N ILE A 171 4.66 2.38 -28.49
CA ILE A 171 4.41 1.49 -29.65
C ILE A 171 5.36 1.82 -30.80
N LYS A 172 5.53 3.10 -31.15
CA LYS A 172 6.46 3.54 -32.22
C LYS A 172 7.92 3.16 -31.94
N LEU A 173 8.28 2.97 -30.67
CA LEU A 173 9.61 2.55 -30.23
C LEU A 173 9.73 1.02 -30.04
N GLY A 174 8.76 0.24 -30.52
CA GLY A 174 8.75 -1.23 -30.42
C GLY A 174 8.24 -1.77 -29.09
N GLY A 175 7.67 -0.93 -28.23
CA GLY A 175 7.00 -1.32 -26.99
C GLY A 175 5.52 -1.65 -27.19
N THR A 176 4.79 -1.74 -26.08
CA THR A 176 3.33 -1.98 -26.08
C THR A 176 2.62 -0.90 -25.25
N ARG A 177 1.28 -0.87 -25.30
CA ARG A 177 0.49 -0.05 -24.36
C ARG A 177 0.82 -0.38 -22.91
N HIS A 178 0.94 -1.67 -22.57
CA HIS A 178 1.31 -2.13 -21.23
C HIS A 178 2.67 -1.59 -20.79
N SER A 179 3.61 -1.38 -21.72
CA SER A 179 4.91 -0.76 -21.41
C SER A 179 4.74 0.70 -20.96
N ALA A 180 3.81 1.47 -21.54
CA ALA A 180 3.50 2.83 -21.09
C ALA A 180 2.89 2.82 -19.68
N TRP A 181 1.93 1.93 -19.41
CA TRP A 181 1.36 1.77 -18.06
C TRP A 181 2.40 1.29 -17.02
N ALA A 182 3.33 0.43 -17.41
CA ALA A 182 4.43 0.01 -16.55
C ALA A 182 5.36 1.17 -16.21
N PHE A 183 5.63 2.06 -17.18
CA PHE A 183 6.37 3.30 -16.95
C PHE A 183 5.62 4.19 -15.94
N LEU A 184 4.31 4.41 -16.12
CA LEU A 184 3.49 5.19 -15.19
C LEU A 184 3.50 4.61 -13.77
N ALA A 185 3.38 3.28 -13.64
CA ALA A 185 3.41 2.61 -12.34
C ALA A 185 4.75 2.82 -11.62
N LYS A 186 5.87 2.72 -12.34
CA LYS A 186 7.21 2.88 -11.75
C LYS A 186 7.58 4.35 -11.49
N GLN A 187 6.91 5.29 -12.14
CA GLN A 187 7.16 6.73 -12.04
C GLN A 187 5.98 7.49 -11.42
N TYR A 188 5.08 6.79 -10.71
CA TYR A 188 3.87 7.37 -10.14
C TYR A 188 4.14 8.63 -9.33
N SER A 189 5.11 8.61 -8.40
CA SER A 189 5.40 9.78 -7.56
C SER A 189 6.25 10.86 -8.26
N ASP A 190 6.65 10.67 -9.52
CA ASP A 190 7.30 11.69 -10.36
C ASP A 190 6.32 12.27 -11.41
N ILE A 191 5.08 11.83 -11.44
CA ILE A 191 4.09 12.21 -12.46
C ILE A 191 2.85 12.80 -11.78
N ASN A 192 2.42 13.96 -12.26
CA ASN A 192 1.13 14.54 -11.91
C ASN A 192 0.08 14.02 -12.90
N PHE A 193 -1.01 13.47 -12.36
CA PHE A 193 -2.14 12.90 -13.10
C PHE A 193 -3.35 13.85 -13.21
N SER A 194 -3.11 15.16 -13.15
CA SER A 194 -4.12 16.22 -13.27
C SER A 194 -5.28 16.12 -12.27
N ASP A 195 -5.00 15.62 -11.06
CA ASP A 195 -5.96 15.46 -9.95
C ASP A 195 -7.19 14.58 -10.26
N GLU A 196 -7.13 13.76 -11.33
CA GLU A 196 -8.20 12.82 -11.66
C GLU A 196 -8.24 11.65 -10.66
N PRO A 197 -9.40 11.34 -10.05
CA PRO A 197 -9.50 10.23 -9.08
C PRO A 197 -9.28 8.86 -9.74
N GLN A 198 -9.55 8.77 -11.04
CA GLN A 198 -9.28 7.59 -11.84
C GLN A 198 -8.69 8.00 -13.19
N ILE A 199 -7.50 7.49 -13.48
CA ILE A 199 -6.81 7.79 -14.73
C ILE A 199 -7.32 6.92 -15.89
N SER A 200 -7.31 7.50 -17.08
CA SER A 200 -7.72 6.88 -18.35
C SER A 200 -6.74 7.25 -19.47
N PRO A 201 -6.82 6.65 -20.67
CA PRO A 201 -6.00 7.05 -21.82
C PRO A 201 -6.08 8.55 -22.15
N LEU A 202 -7.17 9.23 -21.81
CA LEU A 202 -7.36 10.67 -22.04
C LEU A 202 -6.78 11.55 -20.93
N THR A 203 -6.40 10.98 -19.78
CA THR A 203 -5.83 11.74 -18.67
C THR A 203 -4.53 12.38 -19.10
N THR A 204 -4.43 13.69 -18.88
CA THR A 204 -3.19 14.44 -19.09
C THR A 204 -2.22 14.16 -17.95
N ILE A 205 -1.00 13.79 -18.31
CA ILE A 205 0.11 13.52 -17.42
C ILE A 205 1.24 14.54 -17.65
N LYS A 206 1.91 14.91 -16.57
CA LYS A 206 3.04 15.84 -16.61
C LYS A 206 4.10 15.40 -15.61
N TRP A 207 5.37 15.62 -15.91
CA TRP A 207 6.44 15.40 -14.94
C TRP A 207 6.29 16.38 -13.76
N SER A 208 6.23 15.85 -12.55
CA SER A 208 6.27 16.61 -11.30
C SER A 208 7.71 17.04 -11.07
N LYS A 209 7.97 18.35 -11.18
CA LYS A 209 9.27 18.95 -10.83
C LYS A 209 9.36 19.16 -9.33
#